data_AF-A0A0U5JTU1-F1
#
_entry.id   AF-A0A0U5JTU1-F1
#
_cell.length_a   1.000
_cell.length_b   1.000
_cell.length_c   1.000
_cell.angle_alpha   90.00
_cell.angle_beta   90.00
_cell.angle_gamma   90.00
#
_symmetry.space_group_name_H-M   'P 1'
#
loop_
_entity.id
_entity.type
_entity.pdbx_description
1 polymer ?
#
loop_
_entity_poly.entity_id
_entity_poly.type
_entity_poly.pdbx_seq_one_letter_code
_entity_poly.pdbx_strand_id
1 'polypeptide(L)'
;MKRGVEATEAKTRQQLAKEFVDTWTQPDKGKEDADRQTFWNDLLHRVYGIVNYYDYVTYEKDVRVKDSMGKITTKRIDGYIPSTRTMIEQKGRGRALDKPEPQSDGVMLTPYEQAKRYANFLPNSEQPRWIIVSNFDQIDIHDMDHPLDEPKTIMLTELPKHFKDLEFMVDIHKQQIINEEQVSFKAGELVAKIYNELAKAYAEHADLSDTHIQRSLNVLIVRLVFLLYVDDTQLFGNEDMFQAFLERREPRDIRRDLISLFEVLNTPLNERDPFMDEEFAAFPYVNGGMFANEDIVVPQFTQELRDLILDDASRGFNWSGISPTIFGAVFESTLNPETRRSGGMHYTSVENIHKVIDPLFLNDLRSELNKIQNMSVASQRKEAAEKFRDKIGHLKFFDPACGSGNFLTETYLSLRHMEDEVIRIIQGENTSLLLGGFKVSITNFYGIEINDFAVSVAKTAMWIAEAQTMQQSQNIGVYTDKDFFPLTTNTGIHEGNALRMDWAQIVKPYECNYIMGNPPFIGYSLQSKDQKNDVKQLFDNIRNSGKLDYVACWFLKAARFIQKTSVHVAFVSTNSISQGISVPTLWKLLIEKADCNK
;
A
#
# COMPACT_ATOMS: atom_id res chain seq x y z
N MET A 1 -21.04 2.82 40.96
CA MET A 1 -20.92 4.12 40.26
C MET A 1 -20.48 3.82 38.83
N LYS A 2 -21.40 3.88 37.86
CA LYS A 2 -21.10 3.73 36.44
C LYS A 2 -20.37 4.99 35.97
N ARG A 3 -19.10 4.90 35.59
CA ARG A 3 -18.47 5.90 34.74
C ARG A 3 -18.75 5.48 33.30
N GLY A 4 -19.71 6.15 32.67
CA GLY A 4 -19.93 6.01 31.24
C GLY A 4 -18.71 6.55 30.51
N VAL A 5 -18.20 5.75 29.57
CA VAL A 5 -17.35 6.23 28.50
C VAL A 5 -18.25 7.09 27.63
N GLU A 6 -18.06 8.41 27.66
CA GLU A 6 -18.68 9.30 26.68
C GLU A 6 -18.09 8.95 25.32
N ALA A 7 -18.85 8.21 24.51
CA ALA A 7 -18.62 8.15 23.08
C ALA A 7 -18.71 9.59 22.56
N THR A 8 -17.58 10.15 22.13
CA THR A 8 -17.54 11.48 21.54
C THR A 8 -18.31 11.39 20.22
N GLU A 9 -19.48 12.02 20.13
CA GLU A 9 -20.25 12.05 18.87
C GLU A 9 -19.35 12.58 17.74
N ALA A 10 -19.19 11.78 16.69
CA ALA A 10 -18.41 12.17 15.52
C ALA A 10 -19.03 13.41 14.87
N LYS A 11 -18.33 14.55 14.92
CA LYS A 11 -18.79 15.80 14.33
C LYS A 11 -18.85 15.68 12.80
N THR A 12 -19.94 16.16 12.22
CA THR A 12 -20.09 16.27 10.77
C THR A 12 -19.11 17.29 10.18
N ARG A 13 -18.72 17.10 8.92
CA ARG A 13 -17.84 18.05 8.20
C ARG A 13 -18.40 19.48 8.18
N GLN A 14 -19.72 19.63 8.14
CA GLN A 14 -20.40 20.91 8.25
C GLN A 14 -20.21 21.57 9.63
N GLN A 15 -20.27 20.80 10.72
CA GLN A 15 -19.99 21.29 12.08
C GLN A 15 -18.52 21.68 12.23
N LEU A 16 -17.60 20.88 11.70
CA LEU A 16 -16.16 21.18 11.70
C LEU A 16 -15.83 22.44 10.88
N ALA A 17 -16.46 22.61 9.73
CA ALA A 17 -16.37 23.83 8.93
C ALA A 17 -16.91 25.05 9.70
N LYS A 18 -18.01 24.89 10.46
CA LYS A 18 -18.52 25.97 11.30
C LYS A 18 -17.53 26.38 12.38
N GLU A 19 -16.93 25.42 13.08
CA GLU A 19 -15.88 25.69 14.09
C GLU A 19 -14.65 26.36 13.48
N PHE A 20 -14.26 25.95 12.27
CA PHE A 20 -13.21 26.61 11.50
C PHE A 20 -13.55 28.09 11.24
N VAL A 21 -14.76 28.38 10.74
CA VAL A 21 -15.23 29.76 10.53
C VAL A 21 -15.23 30.55 11.83
N ASP A 22 -15.77 30.00 12.91
CA ASP A 22 -15.82 30.66 14.22
C ASP A 22 -14.42 31.03 14.74
N THR A 23 -13.41 30.20 14.44
CA THR A 23 -12.00 30.48 14.77
C THR A 23 -11.44 31.58 13.89
N TRP A 24 -11.63 31.47 12.58
CA TRP A 24 -10.93 32.32 11.63
C TRP A 24 -11.56 33.69 11.43
N THR A 25 -12.82 33.87 11.83
CA THR A 25 -13.49 35.18 11.89
C THR A 25 -13.10 36.02 13.12
N GLN A 26 -12.29 35.50 14.04
CA GLN A 26 -11.86 36.27 15.21
C GLN A 26 -11.00 37.50 14.81
N PRO A 27 -11.12 38.65 15.51
CA PRO A 27 -10.45 39.90 15.13
C PRO A 27 -8.92 39.85 15.16
N ASP A 28 -8.34 38.95 15.95
CA ASP A 28 -6.89 38.77 16.09
C ASP A 28 -6.27 37.88 14.99
N LYS A 29 -7.12 37.27 14.15
CA LYS A 29 -6.74 36.43 13.00
C LYS A 29 -6.74 37.21 11.68
N GLY A 30 -6.00 36.68 10.71
CA GLY A 30 -5.99 37.15 9.32
C GLY A 30 -4.76 37.98 8.94
N LYS A 31 -3.67 37.84 9.70
CA LYS A 31 -2.37 38.45 9.38
C LYS A 31 -1.59 37.56 8.43
N GLU A 32 -1.29 38.05 7.22
CA GLU A 32 -0.63 37.27 6.16
C GLU A 32 0.59 36.48 6.64
N ASP A 33 1.59 37.15 7.23
CA ASP A 33 2.83 36.50 7.65
C ASP A 33 2.68 35.57 8.87
N ALA A 34 1.69 35.82 9.74
CA ALA A 34 1.56 35.10 11.02
C ALA A 34 0.56 33.95 10.95
N ASP A 35 -0.49 34.08 10.12
CA ASP A 35 -1.66 33.22 10.14
C ASP A 35 -1.82 32.38 8.86
N ARG A 36 -1.09 32.68 7.77
CA ARG A 36 -1.24 31.97 6.48
C ARG A 36 -1.13 30.46 6.63
N GLN A 37 -0.04 29.97 7.21
CA GLN A 37 0.20 28.53 7.33
C GLN A 37 -0.82 27.89 8.29
N THR A 38 -1.11 28.54 9.42
CA THR A 38 -2.03 28.00 10.43
C THR A 38 -3.47 27.95 9.91
N PHE A 39 -3.89 28.87 9.05
CA PHE A 39 -5.19 28.85 8.37
C PHE A 39 -5.37 27.62 7.50
N TRP A 40 -4.42 27.38 6.59
CA TRP A 40 -4.49 26.23 5.69
C TRP A 40 -4.30 24.90 6.43
N ASN A 41 -3.43 24.84 7.43
CA ASN A 41 -3.27 23.66 8.28
C ASN A 41 -4.56 23.31 9.01
N ASP A 42 -5.22 24.30 9.61
CA ASP A 42 -6.48 24.09 10.32
C ASP A 42 -7.62 23.70 9.38
N LEU A 43 -7.68 24.30 8.18
CA LEU A 43 -8.66 23.92 7.17
C LEU A 43 -8.50 22.46 6.74
N LEU A 44 -7.27 22.08 6.35
CA LEU A 44 -6.92 20.74 5.93
C LEU A 44 -7.17 19.72 7.05
N HIS A 45 -6.74 20.03 8.26
CA HIS A 45 -6.86 19.12 9.40
C HIS A 45 -8.30 19.02 9.92
N ARG A 46 -8.90 20.15 10.30
CA ARG A 46 -10.20 20.17 10.98
C ARG A 46 -11.34 19.85 10.04
N VAL A 47 -11.36 20.43 8.84
CA VAL A 47 -12.49 20.30 7.91
C VAL A 47 -12.32 19.09 7.01
N TYR A 48 -11.10 18.85 6.51
CA TYR A 48 -10.83 17.76 5.56
C TYR A 48 -10.19 16.52 6.20
N GLY A 49 -9.91 16.54 7.50
CA GLY A 49 -9.41 15.36 8.24
C GLY A 49 -7.95 15.01 7.92
N ILE A 50 -7.18 15.92 7.32
CA ILE A 50 -5.79 15.67 6.94
C ILE A 50 -4.93 15.71 8.21
N VAL A 51 -4.58 14.52 8.75
CA VAL A 51 -3.84 14.38 10.00
C VAL A 51 -2.38 14.83 9.84
N ASN A 52 -1.76 14.56 8.68
CA ASN A 52 -0.36 14.88 8.40
C ASN A 52 -0.23 15.99 7.36
N TYR A 53 -0.88 17.12 7.62
CA TYR A 53 -0.87 18.25 6.67
C TYR A 53 0.54 18.74 6.34
N TYR A 54 1.53 18.55 7.24
CA TYR A 54 2.92 18.95 7.03
C TYR A 54 3.62 18.21 5.87
N ASP A 55 3.23 16.96 5.57
CA ASP A 55 3.72 16.21 4.39
C ASP A 55 2.81 16.41 3.17
N TYR A 56 1.62 16.96 3.40
CA TYR A 56 0.57 17.12 2.38
C TYR A 56 0.68 18.44 1.62
N VAL A 57 1.01 19.54 2.30
CA VAL A 57 1.17 20.88 1.72
C VAL A 57 2.60 21.39 1.94
N THR A 58 3.22 21.87 0.87
CA THR A 58 4.52 22.53 0.92
C THR A 58 4.33 24.04 0.95
N TYR A 59 4.78 24.69 2.02
CA TYR A 59 4.77 26.14 2.14
C TYR A 59 6.10 26.74 1.65
N GLU A 60 6.04 28.01 1.22
CA GLU A 60 7.22 28.79 0.83
C GLU A 60 8.09 28.13 -0.26
N LYS A 61 7.45 27.46 -1.21
CA LYS A 61 8.14 26.76 -2.30
C LYS A 61 8.80 27.76 -3.25
N ASP A 62 10.11 27.64 -3.43
CA ASP A 62 10.89 28.51 -4.32
C ASP A 62 10.55 28.28 -5.80
N VAL A 63 10.38 29.38 -6.55
CA VAL A 63 10.19 29.40 -8.01
C VAL A 63 11.07 30.48 -8.64
N ARG A 64 11.76 30.14 -9.73
CA ARG A 64 12.64 31.08 -10.45
C ARG A 64 11.88 31.77 -11.56
N VAL A 65 11.53 33.04 -11.34
CA VAL A 65 10.73 33.87 -12.25
C VAL A 65 11.65 34.77 -13.05
N LYS A 66 11.44 34.81 -14.37
CA LYS A 66 12.12 35.75 -15.27
C LYS A 66 11.24 36.97 -15.50
N ASP A 67 11.78 38.17 -15.32
CA ASP A 67 11.08 39.42 -15.60
C ASP A 67 11.15 39.83 -17.09
N SER A 68 10.43 40.88 -17.45
CA SER A 68 10.37 41.42 -18.82
C SER A 68 11.72 41.96 -19.33
N MET A 69 12.64 42.29 -18.42
CA MET A 69 14.01 42.73 -18.73
C MET A 69 15.01 41.55 -18.76
N GLY A 70 14.53 40.33 -18.54
CA GLY A 70 15.31 39.10 -18.61
C GLY A 70 16.06 38.72 -17.33
N LYS A 71 15.90 39.45 -16.23
CA LYS A 71 16.50 39.14 -14.93
C LYS A 71 15.71 38.02 -14.24
N ILE A 72 16.44 37.06 -13.69
CA ILE A 72 15.87 35.94 -12.95
C ILE A 72 15.87 36.28 -11.45
N THR A 73 14.72 36.13 -10.81
CA THR A 73 14.55 36.32 -9.37
C THR A 73 13.88 35.10 -8.75
N THR A 74 14.33 34.71 -7.56
CA THR A 74 13.63 33.67 -6.78
C THR A 74 12.43 34.31 -6.08
N LYS A 75 11.26 33.72 -6.29
CA LYS A 75 10.00 34.05 -5.63
C LYS A 75 9.54 32.83 -4.84
N ARG A 76 8.60 33.02 -3.91
CA ARG A 76 8.03 31.96 -3.09
C ARG A 76 6.55 31.84 -3.35
N ILE A 77 6.11 30.61 -3.56
CA ILE A 77 4.70 30.23 -3.58
C ILE A 77 4.28 30.02 -2.13
N ASP A 78 3.16 30.62 -1.76
CA ASP A 78 2.66 30.61 -0.39
C ASP A 78 2.36 29.19 0.09
N GLY A 79 1.59 28.43 -0.68
CA GLY A 79 1.32 27.00 -0.45
C GLY A 79 1.17 26.23 -1.75
N TYR A 80 1.60 24.97 -1.75
CA TYR A 80 1.46 24.07 -2.89
C TYR A 80 1.11 22.67 -2.41
N ILE A 81 0.02 22.10 -2.93
CA ILE A 81 -0.42 20.73 -2.66
C ILE A 81 -0.06 19.87 -3.89
N PRO A 82 0.98 19.01 -3.80
CA PRO A 82 1.46 18.29 -4.97
C PRO A 82 0.48 17.26 -5.53
N SER A 83 -0.28 16.57 -4.68
CA SER A 83 -1.18 15.48 -5.07
C SER A 83 -2.29 15.95 -6.01
N THR A 84 -2.88 17.10 -5.71
CA THR A 84 -3.99 17.68 -6.47
C THR A 84 -3.54 18.77 -7.43
N ARG A 85 -2.22 19.04 -7.49
CA ARG A 85 -1.61 20.16 -8.24
C ARG A 85 -2.33 21.47 -7.93
N THR A 86 -2.57 21.74 -6.64
CA THR A 86 -3.24 22.95 -6.17
C THR A 86 -2.21 23.96 -5.69
N MET A 87 -2.18 25.14 -6.29
CA MET A 87 -1.37 26.28 -5.83
C MET A 87 -2.24 27.21 -4.99
N ILE A 88 -1.67 27.76 -3.92
CA ILE A 88 -2.32 28.67 -3.00
C ILE A 88 -1.53 29.98 -2.99
N GLU A 89 -2.23 31.10 -3.14
CA GLU A 89 -1.75 32.47 -2.92
C GLU A 89 -2.62 33.10 -1.82
N GLN A 90 -1.98 33.60 -0.76
CA GLN A 90 -2.65 34.15 0.41
C GLN A 90 -2.37 35.66 0.51
N LYS A 91 -3.42 36.41 0.84
CA LYS A 91 -3.33 37.82 1.23
C LYS A 91 -3.82 38.02 2.65
N GLY A 92 -3.38 39.10 3.28
CA GLY A 92 -3.93 39.57 4.55
C GLY A 92 -5.41 39.94 4.47
N ARG A 93 -6.10 39.86 5.61
CA ARG A 93 -7.51 40.26 5.76
C ARG A 93 -7.77 41.68 5.26
N GLY A 94 -8.91 41.86 4.57
CA GLY A 94 -9.33 43.16 4.01
C GLY A 94 -8.61 43.57 2.72
N ARG A 95 -7.69 42.75 2.19
CA ARG A 95 -7.10 42.94 0.85
C ARG A 95 -8.08 42.48 -0.23
N ALA A 96 -8.22 43.26 -1.29
CA ALA A 96 -9.06 42.91 -2.41
C ALA A 96 -8.35 41.89 -3.31
N LEU A 97 -9.06 40.83 -3.72
CA LEU A 97 -8.51 39.75 -4.55
C LEU A 97 -8.60 40.05 -6.06
N ASP A 98 -9.45 40.99 -6.45
CA ASP A 98 -9.69 41.43 -7.83
C ASP A 98 -8.86 42.66 -8.23
N LYS A 99 -8.16 43.29 -7.28
CA LYS A 99 -7.38 44.51 -7.54
C LYS A 99 -5.92 44.20 -7.83
N PRO A 100 -5.36 44.75 -8.92
CA PRO A 100 -3.93 44.64 -9.18
C PRO A 100 -3.09 45.35 -8.12
N GLU A 101 -2.04 44.67 -7.65
CA GLU A 101 -1.04 45.20 -6.73
C GLU A 101 0.34 45.28 -7.41
N PRO A 102 1.17 46.28 -7.06
CA PRO A 102 2.50 46.43 -7.65
C PRO A 102 3.43 45.31 -7.18
N GLN A 103 3.98 44.58 -8.15
CA GLN A 103 4.99 43.56 -7.93
C GLN A 103 6.39 44.20 -7.81
N SER A 104 7.37 43.43 -7.36
CA SER A 104 8.75 43.93 -7.17
C SER A 104 9.42 44.44 -8.46
N ASP A 105 8.90 44.04 -9.62
CA ASP A 105 9.35 44.49 -10.95
C ASP A 105 8.48 45.63 -11.52
N GLY A 106 7.56 46.17 -10.72
CA GLY A 106 6.68 47.29 -11.08
C GLY A 106 5.44 46.90 -11.89
N VAL A 107 5.26 45.62 -12.23
CA VAL A 107 4.05 45.15 -12.92
C VAL A 107 2.89 45.12 -11.93
N MET A 108 1.73 45.62 -12.34
CA MET A 108 0.49 45.52 -11.56
C MET A 108 -0.17 44.19 -11.89
N LEU A 109 -0.27 43.27 -10.92
CA LEU A 109 -0.92 41.97 -11.08
C LEU A 109 -1.93 41.76 -9.97
N THR A 110 -3.09 41.20 -10.28
CA THR A 110 -3.97 40.64 -9.25
C THR A 110 -3.27 39.45 -8.56
N PRO A 111 -3.67 39.06 -7.35
CA PRO A 111 -3.18 37.84 -6.71
C PRO A 111 -3.29 36.59 -7.61
N TYR A 112 -4.38 36.45 -8.36
CA TYR A 112 -4.54 35.35 -9.34
C TYR A 112 -3.50 35.45 -10.47
N GLU A 113 -3.31 36.62 -11.05
CA GLU A 113 -2.32 36.82 -12.12
C GLU A 113 -0.88 36.60 -11.63
N GLN A 114 -0.59 36.95 -10.37
CA GLN A 114 0.67 36.66 -9.71
C GLN A 114 0.89 35.13 -9.59
N ALA A 115 -0.10 34.40 -9.06
CA ALA A 115 -0.02 32.95 -8.95
C ALA A 115 0.12 32.27 -10.33
N LYS A 116 -0.66 32.71 -11.32
CA LYS A 116 -0.58 32.24 -12.72
C LYS A 116 0.79 32.52 -13.33
N ARG A 117 1.41 33.66 -13.02
CA ARG A 117 2.77 33.96 -13.45
C ARG A 117 3.75 32.97 -12.85
N TYR A 118 3.67 32.66 -11.56
CA TYR A 118 4.54 31.66 -10.92
C TYR A 118 4.33 30.26 -11.49
N ALA A 119 3.08 29.86 -11.71
CA ALA A 119 2.69 28.61 -12.34
C ALA A 119 3.39 28.37 -13.69
N ASN A 120 3.52 29.41 -14.53
CA ASN A 120 4.16 29.32 -15.84
C ASN A 120 5.68 29.01 -15.79
N PHE A 121 6.33 29.20 -14.63
CA PHE A 121 7.75 28.90 -14.44
C PHE A 121 7.99 27.55 -13.74
N LEU A 122 6.93 26.81 -13.38
CA LEU A 122 7.05 25.46 -12.84
C LEU A 122 7.23 24.42 -13.96
N PRO A 123 7.91 23.29 -13.69
CA PRO A 123 7.93 22.14 -14.60
C PRO A 123 6.52 21.67 -14.96
N ASN A 124 6.33 21.08 -16.15
CA ASN A 124 5.02 20.59 -16.60
C ASN A 124 4.34 19.64 -15.59
N SER A 125 5.11 18.80 -14.91
CA SER A 125 4.64 17.89 -13.85
C SER A 125 4.12 18.61 -12.60
N GLU A 126 4.45 19.89 -12.43
CA GLU A 126 4.13 20.72 -11.26
C GLU A 126 3.26 21.93 -11.61
N GLN A 127 2.87 22.10 -12.88
CA GLN A 127 1.93 23.17 -13.23
C GLN A 127 0.61 22.92 -12.49
N PRO A 128 0.00 23.93 -11.85
CA PRO A 128 -1.21 23.72 -11.09
C PRO A 128 -2.40 23.39 -12.01
N ARG A 129 -3.25 22.44 -11.57
CA ARG A 129 -4.60 22.24 -12.12
C ARG A 129 -5.61 23.22 -11.50
N TRP A 130 -5.32 23.66 -10.28
CA TRP A 130 -6.13 24.60 -9.51
C TRP A 130 -5.27 25.70 -8.91
N ILE A 131 -5.75 26.94 -8.96
CA ILE A 131 -5.17 28.06 -8.24
C ILE A 131 -6.21 28.56 -7.25
N ILE A 132 -5.85 28.62 -5.98
CA ILE A 132 -6.67 29.21 -4.92
C ILE A 132 -6.06 30.52 -4.49
N VAL A 133 -6.89 31.55 -4.43
CA VAL A 133 -6.53 32.85 -3.86
C VAL A 133 -7.41 33.09 -2.64
N SER A 134 -6.83 33.51 -1.52
CA SER A 134 -7.59 33.81 -0.31
C SER A 134 -7.10 35.07 0.39
N ASN A 135 -8.01 35.79 1.04
CA ASN A 135 -7.70 36.91 1.94
C ASN A 135 -8.20 36.67 3.38
N PHE A 136 -8.43 35.41 3.78
CA PHE A 136 -9.08 35.01 5.04
C PHE A 136 -10.58 35.30 5.14
N ASP A 137 -11.15 36.18 4.32
CA ASP A 137 -12.60 36.44 4.31
C ASP A 137 -13.29 35.81 3.10
N GLN A 138 -12.54 35.61 2.03
CA GLN A 138 -12.97 35.13 0.74
C GLN A 138 -11.94 34.13 0.21
N ILE A 139 -12.42 33.07 -0.43
CA ILE A 139 -11.62 32.06 -1.14
C ILE A 139 -12.10 32.03 -2.59
N ASP A 140 -11.22 32.37 -3.52
CA ASP A 140 -11.45 32.29 -4.97
C ASP A 140 -10.77 31.03 -5.52
N ILE A 141 -11.55 30.19 -6.18
CA ILE A 141 -11.10 28.94 -6.78
C ILE A 141 -11.06 29.11 -8.30
N HIS A 142 -9.87 28.99 -8.89
CA HIS A 142 -9.64 29.08 -10.33
C HIS A 142 -9.28 27.71 -10.92
N ASP A 143 -9.99 27.33 -11.97
CA ASP A 143 -9.74 26.15 -12.79
C ASP A 143 -8.74 26.47 -13.92
N MET A 144 -7.62 25.74 -13.99
CA MET A 144 -6.60 25.99 -15.01
C MET A 144 -6.85 25.29 -16.35
N ASP A 145 -7.83 24.39 -16.46
CA ASP A 145 -8.36 23.92 -17.76
C ASP A 145 -9.22 25.02 -18.42
N HIS A 146 -9.83 25.88 -17.60
CA HIS A 146 -10.62 27.04 -18.03
C HIS A 146 -10.09 28.36 -17.45
N PRO A 147 -8.84 28.77 -17.77
CA PRO A 147 -8.11 29.83 -17.07
C PRO A 147 -8.57 31.26 -17.39
N LEU A 148 -9.68 31.40 -18.12
CA LEU A 148 -10.34 32.68 -18.46
C LEU A 148 -11.73 32.79 -17.80
N ASP A 149 -12.23 31.72 -17.18
CA ASP A 149 -13.50 31.74 -16.48
C ASP A 149 -13.38 32.53 -15.17
N GLU A 150 -14.50 33.12 -14.74
CA GLU A 150 -14.60 33.76 -13.42
C GLU A 150 -14.37 32.72 -12.32
N PRO A 151 -13.67 33.07 -11.22
CA PRO A 151 -13.47 32.14 -10.13
C PRO A 151 -14.78 31.75 -9.47
N LYS A 152 -14.79 30.55 -8.90
CA LYS A 152 -15.79 30.21 -7.91
C LYS A 152 -15.39 30.85 -6.58
N THR A 153 -16.09 31.91 -6.20
CA THR A 153 -15.88 32.64 -4.95
C THR A 153 -16.71 32.07 -3.82
N ILE A 154 -16.07 31.82 -2.67
CA ILE A 154 -16.71 31.37 -1.44
C ILE A 154 -16.34 32.36 -0.33
N MET A 155 -17.35 32.99 0.27
CA MET A 155 -17.15 33.75 1.50
C MET A 155 -16.85 32.79 2.65
N LEU A 156 -15.87 33.10 3.50
CA LEU A 156 -15.48 32.24 4.62
C LEU A 156 -16.68 31.88 5.50
N THR A 157 -17.56 32.85 5.76
CA THR A 157 -18.80 32.67 6.54
C THR A 157 -19.78 31.66 5.92
N GLU A 158 -19.67 31.38 4.62
CA GLU A 158 -20.51 30.44 3.88
C GLU A 158 -19.85 29.06 3.70
N LEU A 159 -18.58 28.89 4.11
CA LEU A 159 -17.85 27.63 4.02
C LEU A 159 -18.62 26.41 4.60
N PRO A 160 -19.40 26.50 5.69
CA PRO A 160 -20.16 25.35 6.19
C PRO A 160 -21.21 24.83 5.20
N LYS A 161 -21.64 25.64 4.22
CA LYS A 161 -22.54 25.23 3.14
C LYS A 161 -21.77 24.80 1.88
N HIS A 162 -20.55 25.31 1.72
CA HIS A 162 -19.73 25.17 0.51
C HIS A 162 -18.46 24.33 0.69
N PHE A 163 -18.30 23.62 1.81
CA PHE A 163 -17.09 22.80 2.07
C PHE A 163 -16.81 21.77 0.97
N LYS A 164 -17.84 21.27 0.27
CA LYS A 164 -17.68 20.34 -0.86
C LYS A 164 -16.92 20.94 -2.03
N ASP A 165 -16.98 22.26 -2.17
CA ASP A 165 -16.37 22.98 -3.29
C ASP A 165 -14.83 23.03 -3.20
N LEU A 166 -14.27 22.66 -2.04
CA LEU A 166 -12.83 22.58 -1.78
C LEU A 166 -12.35 21.12 -1.61
N GLU A 167 -13.22 20.11 -1.77
CA GLU A 167 -12.84 18.69 -1.69
C GLU A 167 -11.80 18.32 -2.76
N PHE A 168 -11.72 19.04 -3.88
CA PHE A 168 -10.68 18.84 -4.90
C PHE A 168 -9.25 19.04 -4.38
N MET A 169 -9.06 19.75 -3.25
CA MET A 169 -7.77 19.92 -2.59
C MET A 169 -7.29 18.65 -1.89
N VAL A 170 -8.21 17.70 -1.69
CA VAL A 170 -7.99 16.46 -0.98
C VAL A 170 -7.88 15.32 -2.00
N ASP A 171 -6.69 14.79 -2.13
CA ASP A 171 -6.48 13.48 -2.71
C ASP A 171 -6.81 12.45 -1.62
N ILE A 172 -8.07 12.01 -1.63
CA ILE A 172 -8.61 11.04 -0.68
C ILE A 172 -7.75 9.76 -0.70
N HIS A 173 -7.23 9.37 -1.87
CA HIS A 173 -6.36 8.20 -1.99
C HIS A 173 -5.02 8.43 -1.29
N LYS A 174 -4.39 9.59 -1.47
CA LYS A 174 -3.13 9.89 -0.77
C LYS A 174 -3.29 10.01 0.75
N GLN A 175 -4.39 10.59 1.22
CA GLN A 175 -4.69 10.65 2.66
C GLN A 175 -4.92 9.26 3.24
N GLN A 176 -5.65 8.40 2.52
CA GLN A 176 -5.87 7.02 2.90
C GLN A 176 -4.55 6.26 3.00
N ILE A 177 -3.66 6.38 2.00
CA ILE A 177 -2.33 5.76 2.01
C ILE A 177 -1.51 6.21 3.23
N ILE A 178 -1.48 7.51 3.53
CA ILE A 178 -0.74 8.04 4.69
C ILE A 178 -1.30 7.49 6.01
N ASN A 179 -2.62 7.40 6.14
CA ASN A 179 -3.25 6.86 7.34
C ASN A 179 -2.97 5.36 7.49
N GLU A 180 -3.10 4.59 6.40
CA GLU A 180 -2.79 3.17 6.36
C GLU A 180 -1.30 2.90 6.68
N GLU A 181 -0.38 3.75 6.19
CA GLU A 181 1.04 3.70 6.55
C GLU A 181 1.22 3.84 8.06
N GLN A 182 0.63 4.86 8.68
CA GLN A 182 0.76 5.09 10.12
C GLN A 182 0.22 3.95 10.97
N VAL A 183 -0.96 3.43 10.61
CA VAL A 183 -1.56 2.27 11.30
C VAL A 183 -0.65 1.06 11.14
N SER A 184 -0.16 0.80 9.93
CA SER A 184 0.72 -0.34 9.65
C SER A 184 2.09 -0.25 10.36
N PHE A 185 2.66 0.95 10.51
CA PHE A 185 3.88 1.16 11.29
C PHE A 185 3.66 0.86 12.79
N LYS A 186 2.56 1.35 13.37
CA LYS A 186 2.20 1.02 14.77
C LYS A 186 1.95 -0.47 14.97
N ALA A 187 1.27 -1.12 14.01
CA ALA A 187 1.11 -2.57 14.01
C ALA A 187 2.48 -3.27 14.04
N GLY A 188 3.43 -2.80 13.23
CA GLY A 188 4.83 -3.26 13.25
C GLY A 188 5.51 -3.16 14.61
N GLU A 189 5.36 -2.04 15.29
CA GLU A 189 5.92 -1.85 16.64
C GLU A 189 5.33 -2.84 17.65
N LEU A 190 4.01 -3.10 17.58
CA LEU A 190 3.33 -4.09 18.42
C LEU A 190 3.84 -5.51 18.13
N VAL A 191 3.96 -5.87 16.86
CA VAL A 191 4.53 -7.15 16.42
C VAL A 191 5.94 -7.32 16.97
N ALA A 192 6.77 -6.28 16.91
CA ALA A 192 8.13 -6.31 17.46
C ALA A 192 8.12 -6.70 18.94
N LYS A 193 7.22 -6.08 19.72
CA LYS A 193 7.07 -6.36 21.14
C LYS A 193 6.63 -7.80 21.36
N ILE A 194 5.60 -8.26 20.63
CA ILE A 194 5.08 -9.64 20.74
C ILE A 194 6.16 -10.65 20.40
N TYR A 195 6.92 -10.42 19.32
CA TYR A 195 8.04 -11.28 18.93
C TYR A 195 9.10 -11.38 20.03
N ASN A 196 9.49 -10.23 20.60
CA ASN A 196 10.50 -10.20 21.66
C ASN A 196 10.03 -10.94 22.92
N GLU A 197 8.76 -10.78 23.32
CA GLU A 197 8.19 -11.52 24.46
C GLU A 197 8.03 -13.01 24.16
N LEU A 198 7.62 -13.38 22.94
CA LEU A 198 7.61 -14.78 22.51
C LEU A 198 9.03 -15.37 22.55
N ALA A 199 10.03 -14.67 22.00
CA ALA A 199 11.41 -15.13 21.99
C ALA A 199 11.94 -15.38 23.42
N LYS A 200 11.59 -14.51 24.38
CA LYS A 200 11.90 -14.76 25.81
C LYS A 200 11.22 -16.03 26.32
N ALA A 201 9.93 -16.21 26.02
CA ALA A 201 9.18 -17.40 26.42
C ALA A 201 9.76 -18.71 25.83
N TYR A 202 10.23 -18.68 24.58
CA TYR A 202 10.97 -19.81 24.00
C TYR A 202 12.31 -20.04 24.71
N ALA A 203 13.07 -18.97 24.98
CA ALA A 203 14.39 -19.05 25.59
C ALA A 203 14.42 -19.66 27.00
N GLU A 204 13.27 -19.75 27.69
CA GLU A 204 13.17 -20.45 28.97
C GLU A 204 13.45 -21.95 28.85
N HIS A 205 13.12 -22.55 27.70
CA HIS A 205 13.13 -24.00 27.51
C HIS A 205 13.75 -24.47 26.19
N ALA A 206 14.16 -23.55 25.32
CA ALA A 206 14.70 -23.85 23.99
C ALA A 206 15.84 -22.89 23.60
N ASP A 207 16.72 -23.36 22.72
CA ASP A 207 17.79 -22.55 22.14
C ASP A 207 17.26 -21.76 20.95
N LEU A 208 17.30 -20.43 21.02
CA LEU A 208 16.86 -19.54 19.94
C LEU A 208 17.78 -19.60 18.71
N SER A 209 18.95 -20.24 18.78
CA SER A 209 19.78 -20.52 17.61
C SER A 209 19.37 -21.77 16.84
N ASP A 210 18.46 -22.58 17.41
CA ASP A 210 17.88 -23.73 16.72
C ASP A 210 16.93 -23.26 15.60
N THR A 211 17.22 -23.70 14.37
CA THR A 211 16.45 -23.35 13.18
C THR A 211 14.98 -23.75 13.29
N HIS A 212 14.66 -24.87 13.94
CA HIS A 212 13.28 -25.32 14.13
C HIS A 212 12.52 -24.42 15.11
N ILE A 213 13.19 -23.94 16.16
CA ILE A 213 12.61 -23.01 17.14
C ILE A 213 12.40 -21.64 16.51
N GLN A 214 13.37 -21.14 15.73
CA GLN A 214 13.23 -19.89 14.98
C GLN A 214 12.04 -19.96 14.00
N ARG A 215 11.93 -21.06 13.25
CA ARG A 215 10.79 -21.31 12.36
C ARG A 215 9.47 -21.35 13.13
N SER A 216 9.43 -22.02 14.28
CA SER A 216 8.22 -22.11 15.12
C SER A 216 7.79 -20.74 15.65
N LEU A 217 8.73 -19.92 16.11
CA LEU A 217 8.50 -18.54 16.54
C LEU A 217 7.92 -17.69 15.40
N ASN A 218 8.52 -17.78 14.22
CA ASN A 218 8.13 -17.08 13.00
C ASN A 218 6.72 -17.44 12.53
N VAL A 219 6.37 -18.73 12.52
CA VAL A 219 5.02 -19.19 12.16
C VAL A 219 3.99 -18.78 13.21
N LEU A 220 4.34 -18.91 14.49
CA LEU A 220 3.43 -18.58 15.59
C LEU A 220 3.05 -17.10 15.58
N ILE A 221 4.01 -16.18 15.40
CA ILE A 221 3.70 -14.75 15.37
C ILE A 221 2.80 -14.38 14.18
N VAL A 222 3.04 -14.98 13.02
CA VAL A 222 2.20 -14.77 11.82
C VAL A 222 0.77 -15.26 12.06
N ARG A 223 0.61 -16.42 12.71
CA ARG A 223 -0.71 -16.96 13.09
C ARG A 223 -1.44 -16.06 14.08
N LEU A 224 -0.76 -15.56 15.11
CA LEU A 224 -1.34 -14.66 16.10
C LEU A 224 -1.82 -13.35 15.46
N VAL A 225 -1.00 -12.75 14.59
CA VAL A 225 -1.36 -11.48 13.94
C VAL A 225 -2.55 -11.64 13.00
N PHE A 226 -2.64 -12.77 12.29
CA PHE A 226 -3.82 -13.08 11.50
C PHE A 226 -5.08 -13.22 12.34
N LEU A 227 -5.00 -13.87 13.51
CA LEU A 227 -6.16 -13.99 14.40
C LEU A 227 -6.61 -12.62 14.92
N LEU A 228 -5.68 -11.75 15.30
CA LEU A 228 -5.97 -10.37 15.68
C LEU A 228 -6.62 -9.58 14.53
N TYR A 229 -6.10 -9.73 13.31
CA TYR A 229 -6.65 -9.09 12.13
C TYR A 229 -8.08 -9.56 11.81
N VAL A 230 -8.31 -10.87 11.87
CA VAL A 230 -9.62 -11.45 11.57
C VAL A 230 -10.67 -11.06 12.61
N ASP A 231 -10.29 -10.97 13.88
CA ASP A 231 -11.17 -10.49 14.95
C ASP A 231 -11.69 -9.06 14.65
N ASP A 232 -10.79 -8.12 14.34
CA ASP A 232 -11.15 -6.73 14.06
C ASP A 232 -11.91 -6.50 12.75
N THR A 233 -11.75 -7.43 11.80
CA THR A 233 -12.48 -7.39 10.52
C THR A 233 -13.78 -8.18 10.55
N GLN A 234 -14.08 -8.86 11.66
CA GLN A 234 -15.28 -9.68 11.87
C GLN A 234 -15.43 -10.82 10.85
N LEU A 235 -14.34 -11.28 10.24
CA LEU A 235 -14.42 -12.35 9.23
C LEU A 235 -14.81 -13.70 9.85
N PHE A 236 -14.62 -13.90 11.15
CA PHE A 236 -15.17 -15.05 11.88
C PHE A 236 -16.68 -14.98 12.13
N GLY A 237 -17.34 -13.88 11.74
CA GLY A 237 -18.79 -13.70 11.86
C GLY A 237 -19.27 -13.20 13.22
N ASN A 238 -18.40 -13.17 14.24
CA ASN A 238 -18.64 -12.52 15.53
C ASN A 238 -17.44 -11.61 15.88
N GLU A 239 -17.72 -10.53 16.60
CA GLU A 239 -16.69 -9.62 17.12
C GLU A 239 -15.87 -10.31 18.24
N ASP A 240 -14.56 -10.03 18.28
CA ASP A 240 -13.66 -10.33 19.41
C ASP A 240 -13.56 -11.82 19.82
N MET A 241 -13.65 -12.75 18.87
CA MET A 241 -13.64 -14.19 19.18
C MET A 241 -12.31 -14.65 19.79
N PHE A 242 -11.19 -14.33 19.16
CA PHE A 242 -9.85 -14.66 19.66
C PHE A 242 -9.50 -13.86 20.92
N GLN A 243 -9.91 -12.60 21.00
CA GLN A 243 -9.79 -11.79 22.21
C GLN A 243 -10.49 -12.47 23.41
N ALA A 244 -11.76 -12.85 23.24
CA ALA A 244 -12.53 -13.54 24.28
C ALA A 244 -11.94 -14.90 24.65
N PHE A 245 -11.41 -15.63 23.65
CA PHE A 245 -10.70 -16.88 23.84
C PHE A 245 -9.49 -16.71 24.77
N LEU A 246 -8.65 -15.69 24.55
CA LEU A 246 -7.49 -15.41 25.41
C LEU A 246 -7.89 -14.88 26.80
N GLU A 247 -8.92 -14.04 26.88
CA GLU A 247 -9.37 -13.45 28.14
C GLU A 247 -9.77 -14.50 29.18
N ARG A 248 -10.43 -15.59 28.73
CA ARG A 248 -10.93 -16.68 29.60
C ARG A 248 -9.83 -17.64 30.09
N ARG A 249 -8.58 -17.45 29.67
CA ARG A 249 -7.48 -18.39 29.94
C ARG A 249 -6.41 -17.75 30.80
N GLU A 250 -5.93 -18.53 31.76
CA GLU A 250 -4.71 -18.24 32.50
C GLU A 250 -3.48 -18.54 31.63
N PRO A 251 -2.33 -17.84 31.82
CA PRO A 251 -1.15 -18.04 30.97
C PRO A 251 -0.68 -19.49 30.83
N ARG A 252 -0.85 -20.29 31.90
CA ARG A 252 -0.49 -21.73 31.91
C ARG A 252 -1.32 -22.57 30.93
N ASP A 253 -2.55 -22.16 30.64
CA ASP A 253 -3.52 -22.92 29.86
C ASP A 253 -3.51 -22.52 28.37
N ILE A 254 -3.04 -21.30 28.06
CA ILE A 254 -3.01 -20.74 26.69
C ILE A 254 -2.27 -21.65 25.72
N ARG A 255 -1.09 -22.17 26.08
CA ARG A 255 -0.29 -23.02 25.17
C ARG A 255 -1.09 -24.21 24.64
N ARG A 256 -1.71 -24.98 25.54
CA ARG A 256 -2.49 -26.18 25.17
C ARG A 256 -3.66 -25.79 24.27
N ASP A 257 -4.41 -24.79 24.69
CA ASP A 257 -5.65 -24.42 24.02
C ASP A 257 -5.39 -23.75 22.67
N LEU A 258 -4.29 -22.99 22.53
CA LEU A 258 -3.89 -22.38 21.27
C LEU A 258 -3.48 -23.44 20.23
N ILE A 259 -2.80 -24.51 20.67
CA ILE A 259 -2.51 -25.66 19.80
C ILE A 259 -3.82 -26.30 19.32
N SER A 260 -4.75 -26.58 20.24
CA SER A 260 -6.08 -27.09 19.89
C SER A 260 -6.84 -26.15 18.94
N LEU A 261 -6.75 -24.84 19.15
CA LEU A 261 -7.38 -23.86 18.28
C LEU A 261 -6.81 -23.92 16.87
N PHE A 262 -5.49 -24.03 16.70
CA PHE A 262 -4.89 -24.17 15.38
C PHE A 262 -5.35 -25.45 14.66
N GLU A 263 -5.49 -26.56 15.38
CA GLU A 263 -6.06 -27.79 14.82
C GLU A 263 -7.51 -27.58 14.35
N VAL A 264 -8.33 -26.89 15.15
CA VAL A 264 -9.73 -26.58 14.81
C VAL A 264 -9.83 -25.69 13.56
N LEU A 265 -8.98 -24.66 13.47
CA LEU A 265 -8.91 -23.78 12.29
C LEU A 265 -8.42 -24.53 11.04
N ASN A 266 -7.74 -25.66 11.21
CA ASN A 266 -7.26 -26.53 10.14
C ASN A 266 -8.17 -27.74 9.83
N THR A 267 -9.27 -27.93 10.57
CA THR A 267 -10.14 -29.10 10.43
C THR A 267 -11.48 -28.71 9.79
N PRO A 268 -11.84 -29.31 8.63
CA PRO A 268 -13.15 -29.11 7.98
C PRO A 268 -14.31 -29.35 8.95
N LEU A 269 -15.39 -28.55 8.84
CA LEU A 269 -16.52 -28.60 9.79
C LEU A 269 -17.12 -30.01 9.94
N ASN A 270 -17.17 -30.78 8.86
CA ASN A 270 -17.70 -32.15 8.81
C ASN A 270 -16.74 -33.22 9.37
N GLU A 271 -15.48 -32.87 9.65
CA GLU A 271 -14.46 -33.75 10.21
C GLU A 271 -14.16 -33.46 11.69
N ARG A 272 -14.78 -32.41 12.25
CA ARG A 272 -14.63 -32.04 13.66
C ARG A 272 -15.29 -33.05 14.58
N ASP A 273 -14.76 -33.16 15.81
CA ASP A 273 -15.38 -33.95 16.88
C ASP A 273 -16.81 -33.44 17.17
N PRO A 274 -17.85 -34.29 17.05
CA PRO A 274 -19.23 -33.91 17.37
C PRO A 274 -19.45 -33.46 18.83
N PHE A 275 -18.52 -33.78 19.73
CA PHE A 275 -18.56 -33.42 21.15
C PHE A 275 -17.57 -32.30 21.51
N MET A 276 -17.00 -31.62 20.51
CA MET A 276 -16.13 -30.45 20.71
C MET A 276 -16.83 -29.37 21.54
N ASP A 277 -16.06 -28.71 22.40
CA ASP A 277 -16.55 -27.57 23.18
C ASP A 277 -17.11 -26.47 22.26
N GLU A 278 -18.23 -25.87 22.67
CA GLU A 278 -18.96 -24.87 21.86
C GLU A 278 -18.09 -23.65 21.52
N GLU A 279 -17.15 -23.26 22.39
CA GLU A 279 -16.23 -22.15 22.12
C GLU A 279 -15.31 -22.45 20.93
N PHE A 280 -14.76 -23.67 20.86
CA PHE A 280 -13.91 -24.10 19.74
C PHE A 280 -14.75 -24.34 18.48
N ALA A 281 -15.92 -24.95 18.62
CA ALA A 281 -16.81 -25.23 17.50
C ALA A 281 -17.27 -23.95 16.76
N ALA A 282 -17.32 -22.81 17.47
CA ALA A 282 -17.69 -21.51 16.90
C ALA A 282 -16.68 -20.97 15.87
N PHE A 283 -15.40 -21.32 15.97
CA PHE A 283 -14.39 -20.86 15.00
C PHE A 283 -14.59 -21.53 13.64
N PRO A 284 -14.49 -20.82 12.50
CA PRO A 284 -14.68 -21.43 11.20
C PRO A 284 -13.49 -22.32 10.81
N TYR A 285 -13.69 -23.12 9.76
CA TYR A 285 -12.60 -23.83 9.10
C TYR A 285 -11.86 -22.86 8.18
N VAL A 286 -10.63 -22.48 8.54
CA VAL A 286 -9.89 -21.41 7.86
C VAL A 286 -9.11 -21.89 6.64
N ASN A 287 -8.57 -23.11 6.68
CA ASN A 287 -7.28 -23.38 6.02
C ASN A 287 -7.14 -22.97 4.53
N GLY A 288 -5.88 -22.79 4.16
CA GLY A 288 -5.36 -22.48 2.83
C GLY A 288 -3.85 -22.63 2.84
N GLY A 289 -3.33 -23.49 3.75
CA GLY A 289 -1.92 -23.62 4.13
C GLY A 289 -1.52 -22.94 5.45
N MET A 290 -2.26 -21.92 5.92
CA MET A 290 -1.86 -21.11 7.10
C MET A 290 -1.75 -21.88 8.42
N PHE A 291 -2.79 -22.66 8.73
CA PHE A 291 -2.90 -23.48 9.94
C PHE A 291 -2.59 -24.95 9.64
N ALA A 292 -2.03 -25.26 8.46
CA ALA A 292 -1.62 -26.62 8.13
C ALA A 292 -0.70 -27.18 9.24
N ASN A 293 -0.75 -28.50 9.43
CA ASN A 293 0.05 -29.22 10.43
C ASN A 293 1.54 -29.17 10.06
N GLU A 294 2.13 -28.01 10.30
CA GLU A 294 3.55 -27.82 10.41
C GLU A 294 3.97 -28.27 11.80
N ASP A 295 5.06 -29.02 11.88
CA ASP A 295 5.73 -29.36 13.13
C ASP A 295 6.23 -28.05 13.77
N ILE A 296 5.37 -27.40 14.55
CA ILE A 296 5.66 -26.14 15.24
C ILE A 296 5.57 -26.31 16.74
N VAL A 297 6.53 -25.71 17.44
CA VAL A 297 6.53 -25.62 18.90
C VAL A 297 5.77 -24.36 19.29
N VAL A 298 4.87 -24.44 20.28
CA VAL A 298 4.30 -23.26 20.94
C VAL A 298 4.92 -23.18 22.35
N PRO A 299 5.45 -22.03 22.79
CA PRO A 299 6.07 -21.90 24.11
C PRO A 299 4.99 -21.79 25.19
N GLN A 300 5.39 -21.90 26.45
CA GLN A 300 4.48 -21.55 27.54
C GLN A 300 4.29 -20.04 27.57
N PHE A 301 3.04 -19.57 27.72
CA PHE A 301 2.77 -18.14 27.79
C PHE A 301 3.06 -17.61 29.20
N THR A 302 3.70 -16.44 29.26
CA THR A 302 3.86 -15.67 30.49
C THR A 302 2.66 -14.74 30.69
N GLN A 303 2.53 -14.18 31.89
CA GLN A 303 1.51 -13.16 32.16
C GLN A 303 1.73 -11.93 31.28
N GLU A 304 2.98 -11.51 31.14
CA GLU A 304 3.37 -10.34 30.35
C GLU A 304 3.03 -10.52 28.86
N LEU A 305 3.30 -11.71 28.29
CA LEU A 305 2.97 -12.00 26.90
C LEU A 305 1.45 -12.02 26.67
N ARG A 306 0.69 -12.61 27.60
CA ARG A 306 -0.77 -12.62 27.56
C ARG A 306 -1.32 -11.19 27.57
N ASP A 307 -0.88 -10.37 28.52
CA ASP A 307 -1.39 -9.01 28.69
C ASP A 307 -0.99 -8.12 27.50
N LEU A 308 0.22 -8.29 26.95
CA LEU A 308 0.64 -7.62 25.73
C LEU A 308 -0.28 -7.94 24.54
N ILE A 309 -0.66 -9.22 24.35
CA ILE A 309 -1.55 -9.60 23.25
C ILE A 309 -2.97 -9.11 23.52
N LEU A 310 -3.48 -9.26 24.74
CA LEU A 310 -4.87 -8.97 25.07
C LEU A 310 -5.14 -7.46 25.19
N ASP A 311 -4.29 -6.71 25.90
CA ASP A 311 -4.54 -5.31 26.22
C ASP A 311 -3.99 -4.36 25.15
N ASP A 312 -2.74 -4.57 24.71
CA ASP A 312 -2.13 -3.67 23.73
C ASP A 312 -2.52 -4.06 22.30
N ALA A 313 -2.38 -5.35 21.96
CA ALA A 313 -2.55 -5.79 20.58
C ALA A 313 -4.01 -6.07 20.21
N SER A 314 -4.86 -6.49 21.13
CA SER A 314 -6.28 -6.71 20.85
C SER A 314 -7.11 -5.48 21.20
N ARG A 315 -7.30 -5.17 22.48
CA ARG A 315 -8.15 -4.05 22.90
C ARG A 315 -7.60 -2.67 22.53
N GLY A 316 -6.28 -2.54 22.50
CA GLY A 316 -5.56 -1.29 22.33
C GLY A 316 -5.28 -0.92 20.88
N PHE A 317 -5.60 -1.80 19.91
CA PHE A 317 -5.23 -1.59 18.52
C PHE A 317 -6.26 -2.20 17.57
N ASN A 318 -6.61 -1.44 16.51
CA ASN A 318 -7.50 -1.91 15.46
C ASN A 318 -6.70 -2.27 14.20
N TRP A 319 -6.61 -3.57 13.90
CA TRP A 319 -5.91 -4.18 12.78
C TRP A 319 -6.67 -4.06 11.45
N SER A 320 -7.96 -3.74 11.43
CA SER A 320 -8.73 -3.63 10.17
C SER A 320 -8.18 -2.58 9.20
N GLY A 321 -7.51 -1.55 9.74
CA GLY A 321 -6.92 -0.44 8.98
C GLY A 321 -5.49 -0.65 8.50
N ILE A 322 -4.91 -1.84 8.68
CA ILE A 322 -3.57 -2.12 8.15
C ILE A 322 -3.62 -2.24 6.62
N SER A 323 -2.61 -1.72 5.94
CA SER A 323 -2.41 -1.99 4.53
C SER A 323 -1.65 -3.31 4.39
N PRO A 324 -2.16 -4.29 3.63
CA PRO A 324 -1.48 -5.56 3.41
C PRO A 324 -0.10 -5.36 2.76
N THR A 325 0.02 -4.39 1.85
CA THR A 325 1.27 -4.03 1.16
C THR A 325 2.31 -3.44 2.12
N ILE A 326 1.90 -2.62 3.09
CA ILE A 326 2.82 -1.96 4.03
C ILE A 326 3.15 -2.90 5.19
N PHE A 327 2.16 -3.64 5.68
CA PHE A 327 2.28 -4.59 6.77
C PHE A 327 3.44 -5.57 6.53
N GLY A 328 3.52 -6.18 5.34
CA GLY A 328 4.57 -7.14 5.02
C GLY A 328 5.99 -6.58 5.22
N ALA A 329 6.25 -5.39 4.68
CA ALA A 329 7.57 -4.77 4.78
C ALA A 329 7.90 -4.26 6.19
N VAL A 330 6.92 -3.74 6.92
CA VAL A 330 7.13 -3.32 8.30
C VAL A 330 7.51 -4.54 9.15
N PHE A 331 6.81 -5.66 8.97
CA PHE A 331 7.08 -6.93 9.67
C PHE A 331 8.51 -7.43 9.42
N GLU A 332 8.89 -7.50 8.14
CA GLU A 332 10.20 -7.97 7.71
C GLU A 332 11.33 -7.08 8.26
N SER A 333 11.15 -5.76 8.21
CA SER A 333 12.17 -4.80 8.63
C SER A 333 12.36 -4.69 10.15
N THR A 334 11.33 -5.08 10.92
CA THR A 334 11.30 -4.95 12.38
C THR A 334 11.93 -6.16 13.06
N LEU A 335 11.72 -7.35 12.52
CA LEU A 335 12.12 -8.61 13.15
C LEU A 335 13.48 -9.11 12.68
N ASN A 336 14.07 -8.44 11.70
CA ASN A 336 15.31 -8.85 11.06
C ASN A 336 16.26 -7.64 10.84
N PRO A 337 16.80 -7.02 11.92
CA PRO A 337 17.53 -5.75 11.81
C PRO A 337 18.91 -5.88 11.15
N GLU A 338 19.60 -7.01 11.33
CA GLU A 338 20.92 -7.26 10.74
C GLU A 338 20.84 -7.53 9.22
N THR A 339 19.76 -8.16 8.77
CA THR A 339 19.47 -8.46 7.36
C THR A 339 19.10 -7.22 6.54
N ARG A 340 18.75 -6.10 7.19
CA ARG A 340 18.53 -4.79 6.55
C ARG A 340 19.78 -4.23 5.86
N ARG A 341 21.00 -4.64 6.25
CA ARG A 341 22.27 -4.24 5.60
C ARG A 341 22.94 -5.37 4.80
N SER A 342 22.76 -6.63 5.18
CA SER A 342 23.44 -7.78 4.54
C SER A 342 22.61 -8.45 3.43
N GLY A 343 21.27 -8.35 3.47
CA GLY A 343 20.35 -8.96 2.51
C GLY A 343 19.82 -8.02 1.42
N GLY A 344 20.07 -6.70 1.51
CA GLY A 344 19.51 -5.71 0.58
C GLY A 344 17.99 -5.50 0.74
N MET A 345 17.41 -5.99 1.84
CA MET A 345 15.99 -5.91 2.19
C MET A 345 15.59 -4.47 2.53
N HIS A 346 15.23 -3.71 1.50
CA HIS A 346 14.65 -2.38 1.63
C HIS A 346 13.16 -2.44 1.32
N TYR A 347 12.35 -1.87 2.21
CA TYR A 347 10.94 -1.57 1.93
C TYR A 347 10.83 -0.91 0.56
N THR A 348 10.11 -1.55 -0.35
CA THR A 348 9.70 -0.91 -1.59
C THR A 348 8.38 -0.20 -1.30
N SER A 349 8.41 1.13 -1.26
CA SER A 349 7.20 1.91 -1.04
C SER A 349 6.16 1.66 -2.11
N VAL A 350 4.88 1.80 -1.76
CA VAL A 350 3.75 1.71 -2.70
C VAL A 350 4.02 2.60 -3.92
N GLU A 351 4.52 3.81 -3.73
CA GLU A 351 4.92 4.71 -4.81
C GLU A 351 5.98 4.10 -5.74
N ASN A 352 7.01 3.45 -5.20
CA ASN A 352 8.06 2.82 -5.99
C ASN A 352 7.60 1.53 -6.68
N ILE A 353 6.65 0.80 -6.09
CA ILE A 353 5.97 -0.32 -6.75
C ILE A 353 5.23 0.19 -7.98
N HIS A 354 4.42 1.24 -7.84
CA HIS A 354 3.68 1.84 -8.96
C HIS A 354 4.59 2.37 -10.08
N LYS A 355 5.77 2.91 -9.76
CA LYS A 355 6.77 3.27 -10.80
C LYS A 355 7.19 2.09 -11.69
N VAL A 356 7.02 0.85 -11.22
CA VAL A 356 7.30 -0.38 -11.98
C VAL A 356 6.02 -0.92 -12.62
N ILE A 357 4.97 -1.18 -11.83
CA ILE A 357 3.77 -1.89 -12.33
C ILE A 357 2.85 -1.01 -13.19
N ASP A 358 2.85 0.31 -12.98
CA ASP A 358 2.07 1.25 -13.81
C ASP A 358 2.50 1.20 -15.28
N PRO A 359 3.78 1.47 -15.63
CA PRO A 359 4.22 1.39 -17.01
C PRO A 359 4.33 -0.04 -17.53
N LEU A 360 4.48 -1.05 -16.67
CA LEU A 360 4.60 -2.45 -17.11
C LEU A 360 3.26 -3.01 -17.61
N PHE A 361 2.14 -2.70 -16.93
CA PHE A 361 0.82 -3.20 -17.35
C PHE A 361 -0.39 -2.38 -16.87
N LEU A 362 -0.37 -1.73 -15.69
CA LEU A 362 -1.60 -1.10 -15.16
C LEU A 362 -2.06 0.07 -16.02
N ASN A 363 -1.15 0.85 -16.62
CA ASN A 363 -1.53 1.97 -17.48
C ASN A 363 -2.34 1.50 -18.70
N ASP A 364 -1.93 0.39 -19.32
CA ASP A 364 -2.62 -0.18 -20.48
C ASP A 364 -3.99 -0.75 -20.06
N LEU A 365 -4.05 -1.46 -18.93
CA LEU A 365 -5.31 -1.98 -18.38
C LEU A 365 -6.28 -0.87 -17.99
N ARG A 366 -5.80 0.21 -17.34
CA ARG A 366 -6.60 1.40 -16.99
C ARG A 366 -7.10 2.12 -18.24
N SER A 367 -6.27 2.22 -19.28
CA SER A 367 -6.67 2.82 -20.56
C SER A 367 -7.76 2.00 -21.25
N GLU A 368 -7.65 0.67 -21.24
CA GLU A 368 -8.66 -0.24 -21.78
C GLU A 368 -9.98 -0.15 -21.01
N LEU A 369 -9.93 -0.18 -19.67
CA LEU A 369 -11.12 -0.02 -18.82
C LEU A 369 -11.81 1.34 -19.05
N ASN A 370 -11.04 2.43 -19.14
CA ASN A 370 -11.59 3.75 -19.46
C ASN A 370 -12.31 3.75 -20.82
N LYS A 371 -11.74 3.10 -21.85
CA LYS A 371 -12.40 2.99 -23.15
C LYS A 371 -13.73 2.25 -23.04
N ILE A 372 -13.78 1.17 -22.26
CA ILE A 372 -15.01 0.39 -21.99
C ILE A 372 -16.05 1.28 -21.28
N GLN A 373 -15.67 1.97 -20.21
CA GLN A 373 -16.55 2.86 -19.44
C GLN A 373 -17.20 3.93 -20.32
N ASN A 374 -16.44 4.47 -21.28
CA ASN A 374 -16.89 5.52 -22.19
C ASN A 374 -17.64 5.02 -23.45
N MET A 375 -17.89 3.71 -23.60
CA MET A 375 -18.69 3.20 -24.71
C MET A 375 -20.16 3.62 -24.59
N SER A 376 -20.73 4.17 -25.66
CA SER A 376 -22.10 4.68 -25.68
C SER A 376 -23.17 3.58 -25.70
N VAL A 377 -22.90 2.46 -26.37
CA VAL A 377 -23.85 1.35 -26.52
C VAL A 377 -23.72 0.38 -25.34
N ALA A 378 -24.76 0.31 -24.50
CA ALA A 378 -24.72 -0.47 -23.25
C ALA A 378 -24.45 -1.98 -23.46
N SER A 379 -24.99 -2.60 -24.52
CA SER A 379 -24.75 -4.02 -24.83
C SER A 379 -23.29 -4.30 -25.20
N GLN A 380 -22.70 -3.44 -26.04
CA GLN A 380 -21.29 -3.54 -26.43
C GLN A 380 -20.36 -3.29 -25.23
N ARG A 381 -20.71 -2.30 -24.39
CA ARG A 381 -19.99 -2.01 -23.15
C ARG A 381 -19.97 -3.22 -22.21
N LYS A 382 -21.12 -3.88 -22.03
CA LYS A 382 -21.22 -5.09 -21.21
C LYS A 382 -20.38 -6.24 -21.77
N GLU A 383 -20.47 -6.52 -23.07
CA GLU A 383 -19.68 -7.57 -23.72
C GLU A 383 -18.16 -7.29 -23.61
N ALA A 384 -17.75 -6.04 -23.81
CA ALA A 384 -16.35 -5.64 -23.65
C ALA A 384 -15.88 -5.76 -22.20
N ALA A 385 -16.72 -5.39 -21.23
CA ALA A 385 -16.45 -5.54 -19.80
C ALA A 385 -16.29 -7.02 -19.41
N GLU A 386 -17.14 -7.92 -19.91
CA GLU A 386 -17.02 -9.37 -19.68
C GLU A 386 -15.70 -9.92 -20.22
N LYS A 387 -15.32 -9.56 -21.45
CA LYS A 387 -14.03 -9.94 -22.05
C LYS A 387 -12.84 -9.38 -21.28
N PHE A 388 -12.93 -8.14 -20.81
CA PHE A 388 -11.88 -7.52 -20.00
C PHE A 388 -11.74 -8.21 -18.64
N ARG A 389 -12.86 -8.56 -17.99
CA ARG A 389 -12.89 -9.34 -16.76
C ARG A 389 -12.22 -10.70 -16.94
N ASP A 390 -12.54 -11.39 -18.04
CA ASP A 390 -11.87 -12.64 -18.41
C ASP A 390 -10.37 -12.44 -18.58
N LYS A 391 -9.96 -11.41 -19.33
CA LYS A 391 -8.55 -11.11 -19.55
C LYS A 391 -7.78 -10.91 -18.24
N ILE A 392 -8.24 -10.02 -17.35
CA ILE A 392 -7.53 -9.74 -16.09
C ILE A 392 -7.51 -10.94 -15.15
N GLY A 393 -8.54 -11.78 -15.18
CA GLY A 393 -8.61 -13.02 -14.39
C GLY A 393 -7.63 -14.11 -14.83
N HIS A 394 -7.11 -14.05 -16.07
CA HIS A 394 -6.12 -15.01 -16.58
C HIS A 394 -4.67 -14.52 -16.49
N LEU A 395 -4.43 -13.26 -16.08
CA LEU A 395 -3.08 -12.71 -15.98
C LEU A 395 -2.32 -13.37 -14.83
N LYS A 396 -1.10 -13.86 -15.11
CA LYS A 396 -0.18 -14.42 -14.10
C LYS A 396 1.03 -13.53 -13.88
N PHE A 397 1.35 -13.32 -12.60
CA PHE A 397 2.40 -12.40 -12.13
C PHE A 397 3.45 -13.16 -11.35
N PHE A 398 4.72 -12.89 -11.60
CA PHE A 398 5.82 -13.58 -10.95
C PHE A 398 6.84 -12.61 -10.36
N ASP A 399 7.10 -12.73 -9.05
CA ASP A 399 8.18 -12.04 -8.37
C ASP A 399 9.26 -13.03 -7.86
N PRO A 400 10.40 -13.15 -8.55
CA PRO A 400 11.47 -14.08 -8.20
C PRO A 400 12.38 -13.59 -7.05
N ALA A 401 12.04 -12.51 -6.35
CA ALA A 401 12.69 -12.06 -5.13
C ALA A 401 11.67 -11.29 -4.29
N CYS A 402 10.58 -11.97 -3.93
CA CYS A 402 9.36 -11.30 -3.50
C CYS A 402 9.42 -10.70 -2.09
N GLY A 403 10.40 -11.09 -1.26
CA GLY A 403 10.46 -10.68 0.14
C GLY A 403 9.12 -10.96 0.83
N SER A 404 8.62 -9.95 1.54
CA SER A 404 7.29 -9.92 2.17
C SER A 404 6.10 -9.79 1.21
N GLY A 405 6.30 -9.86 -0.11
CA GLY A 405 5.22 -10.02 -1.10
C GLY A 405 4.62 -8.72 -1.63
N ASN A 406 5.16 -7.55 -1.31
CA ASN A 406 4.53 -6.26 -1.60
C ASN A 406 4.14 -6.05 -3.07
N PHE A 407 4.98 -6.45 -4.03
CA PHE A 407 4.65 -6.35 -5.46
C PHE A 407 3.44 -7.21 -5.82
N LEU A 408 3.36 -8.43 -5.27
CA LEU A 408 2.26 -9.37 -5.51
C LEU A 408 0.97 -8.82 -4.92
N THR A 409 1.04 -8.38 -3.65
CA THR A 409 -0.09 -7.83 -2.90
C THR A 409 -0.66 -6.58 -3.57
N GLU A 410 0.19 -5.60 -3.91
CA GLU A 410 -0.25 -4.36 -4.55
C GLU A 410 -0.85 -4.60 -5.94
N THR A 411 -0.27 -5.52 -6.69
CA THR A 411 -0.80 -5.89 -8.01
C THR A 411 -2.15 -6.59 -7.88
N TYR A 412 -2.32 -7.48 -6.89
CA TYR A 412 -3.58 -8.13 -6.59
C TYR A 412 -4.67 -7.11 -6.24
N LEU A 413 -4.40 -6.19 -5.32
CA LEU A 413 -5.32 -5.12 -4.92
C LEU A 413 -5.72 -4.26 -6.13
N SER A 414 -4.74 -3.80 -6.90
CA SER A 414 -4.96 -3.00 -8.11
C SER A 414 -5.87 -3.69 -9.12
N LEU A 415 -5.68 -4.99 -9.35
CA LEU A 415 -6.51 -5.78 -10.28
C LEU A 415 -7.91 -6.06 -9.72
N ARG A 416 -8.05 -6.33 -8.42
CA ARG A 416 -9.35 -6.54 -7.77
C ARG A 416 -10.21 -5.27 -7.80
N HIS A 417 -9.62 -4.10 -7.58
CA HIS A 417 -10.33 -2.83 -7.71
C HIS A 417 -10.85 -2.61 -9.14
N MET A 418 -10.03 -2.92 -10.16
CA MET A 418 -10.50 -2.87 -11.56
C MET A 418 -11.59 -3.91 -11.83
N GLU A 419 -11.47 -5.12 -11.29
CA GLU A 419 -12.52 -6.13 -11.44
C GLU A 419 -13.84 -5.68 -10.82
N ASP A 420 -13.82 -5.01 -9.67
CA ASP A 420 -15.04 -4.48 -9.03
C ASP A 420 -15.69 -3.37 -9.87
N GLU A 421 -14.90 -2.48 -10.49
CA GLU A 421 -15.40 -1.51 -11.48
C GLU A 421 -16.08 -2.20 -12.66
N VAL A 422 -15.46 -3.26 -13.17
CA VAL A 422 -15.95 -4.03 -14.31
C VAL A 422 -17.24 -4.77 -13.94
N ILE A 423 -17.33 -5.36 -12.74
CA ILE A 423 -18.54 -6.02 -12.26
C ILE A 423 -19.70 -5.02 -12.19
N ARG A 424 -19.48 -3.80 -11.68
CA ARG A 424 -20.53 -2.76 -11.67
C ARG A 424 -21.04 -2.43 -13.07
N ILE A 425 -20.16 -2.38 -14.07
CA ILE A 425 -20.55 -2.18 -15.48
C ILE A 425 -21.43 -3.33 -15.97
N ILE A 426 -21.09 -4.58 -15.61
CA ILE A 426 -21.81 -5.78 -16.06
C ILE A 426 -23.19 -5.90 -15.39
N GLN A 427 -23.29 -5.58 -14.09
CA GLN A 427 -24.55 -5.59 -13.34
C GLN A 427 -25.49 -4.47 -13.80
N GLY A 428 -24.94 -3.29 -14.13
CA GLY A 428 -25.74 -2.11 -14.46
C GLY A 428 -26.64 -1.71 -13.30
N GLU A 429 -27.89 -1.35 -13.58
CA GLU A 429 -28.88 -0.97 -12.55
C GLU A 429 -29.49 -2.18 -11.82
N ASN A 430 -29.23 -3.41 -12.29
CA ASN A 430 -29.74 -4.62 -11.67
C ASN A 430 -28.76 -5.13 -10.61
N THR A 431 -28.84 -4.58 -9.40
CA THR A 431 -28.12 -5.07 -8.21
C THR A 431 -28.49 -6.50 -7.81
N SER A 432 -29.57 -7.06 -8.36
CA SER A 432 -29.96 -8.46 -8.18
C SER A 432 -29.24 -9.44 -9.13
N LEU A 433 -28.45 -8.95 -10.11
CA LEU A 433 -27.70 -9.82 -11.02
C LEU A 433 -26.45 -10.35 -10.31
N LEU A 434 -26.58 -11.52 -9.71
CA LEU A 434 -25.47 -12.26 -9.08
C LEU A 434 -24.48 -12.66 -10.18
N LEU A 435 -23.31 -12.01 -10.21
CA LEU A 435 -22.18 -12.50 -11.00
C LEU A 435 -21.45 -13.55 -10.19
N GLY A 436 -21.13 -14.68 -10.83
CA GLY A 436 -20.35 -15.74 -10.20
C GLY A 436 -18.95 -15.24 -9.84
N GLY A 437 -18.65 -15.27 -8.53
CA GLY A 437 -17.34 -15.15 -7.90
C GLY A 437 -16.45 -13.99 -8.36
N PHE A 438 -15.18 -14.05 -7.97
CA PHE A 438 -14.11 -13.20 -8.51
C PHE A 438 -13.26 -14.01 -9.49
N LYS A 439 -12.78 -13.39 -10.57
CA LYS A 439 -11.87 -14.04 -11.53
C LYS A 439 -10.41 -13.74 -11.25
N VAL A 440 -10.10 -12.59 -10.68
CA VAL A 440 -8.76 -12.30 -10.18
C VAL A 440 -8.58 -13.05 -8.86
N SER A 441 -7.73 -14.08 -8.87
CA SER A 441 -7.46 -14.93 -7.70
C SER A 441 -6.01 -14.77 -7.26
N ILE A 442 -5.76 -14.88 -5.96
CA ILE A 442 -4.40 -14.92 -5.40
C ILE A 442 -3.55 -16.08 -5.97
N THR A 443 -4.17 -17.11 -6.56
CA THR A 443 -3.49 -18.24 -7.23
C THR A 443 -2.79 -17.86 -8.55
N ASN A 444 -3.07 -16.66 -9.06
CA ASN A 444 -2.38 -16.10 -10.24
C ASN A 444 -1.02 -15.47 -9.90
N PHE A 445 -0.64 -15.43 -8.63
CA PHE A 445 0.53 -14.72 -8.13
C PHE A 445 1.58 -15.70 -7.62
N TYR A 446 2.79 -15.57 -8.16
CA TYR A 446 3.91 -16.47 -7.92
C TYR A 446 5.07 -15.70 -7.30
N GLY A 447 5.77 -16.31 -6.35
CA GLY A 447 6.87 -15.69 -5.62
C GLY A 447 8.01 -16.67 -5.33
N ILE A 448 9.25 -16.19 -5.32
CA ILE A 448 10.36 -16.90 -4.66
C ILE A 448 11.01 -15.98 -3.64
N GLU A 449 11.21 -16.50 -2.44
CA GLU A 449 11.95 -15.82 -1.38
C GLU A 449 12.84 -16.81 -0.64
N ILE A 450 14.07 -16.43 -0.31
CA ILE A 450 15.05 -17.30 0.33
C ILE A 450 14.83 -17.40 1.85
N ASN A 451 14.20 -16.39 2.45
CA ASN A 451 13.88 -16.32 3.86
C ASN A 451 12.48 -16.91 4.12
N ASP A 452 12.42 -18.02 4.85
CA ASP A 452 11.19 -18.74 5.21
C ASP A 452 10.15 -17.87 5.94
N PHE A 453 10.61 -16.95 6.77
CA PHE A 453 9.76 -16.00 7.46
C PHE A 453 9.10 -15.00 6.51
N ALA A 454 9.87 -14.39 5.60
CA ALA A 454 9.35 -13.48 4.59
C ALA A 454 8.37 -14.19 3.65
N VAL A 455 8.60 -15.47 3.30
CA VAL A 455 7.62 -16.31 2.60
C VAL A 455 6.30 -16.40 3.37
N SER A 456 6.36 -16.63 4.69
CA SER A 456 5.17 -16.73 5.54
C SER A 456 4.42 -15.40 5.61
N VAL A 457 5.14 -14.30 5.78
CA VAL A 457 4.59 -12.93 5.76
C VAL A 457 3.93 -12.62 4.41
N ALA A 458 4.55 -12.97 3.29
CA ALA A 458 4.02 -12.74 1.95
C ALA A 458 2.70 -13.49 1.70
N LYS A 459 2.62 -14.75 2.15
CA LYS A 459 1.36 -15.53 2.08
C LYS A 459 0.26 -14.88 2.91
N THR A 460 0.57 -14.46 4.13
CA THR A 460 -0.40 -13.79 5.00
C THR A 460 -0.84 -12.44 4.45
N ALA A 461 0.06 -11.63 3.90
CA ALA A 461 -0.29 -10.37 3.25
C ALA A 461 -1.26 -10.57 2.08
N MET A 462 -1.04 -11.59 1.24
CA MET A 462 -1.95 -11.92 0.14
C MET A 462 -3.34 -12.35 0.63
N TRP A 463 -3.43 -13.12 1.73
CA TRP A 463 -4.74 -13.48 2.30
C TRP A 463 -5.47 -12.31 2.94
N ILE A 464 -4.75 -11.45 3.67
CA ILE A 464 -5.32 -10.22 4.23
C ILE A 464 -5.85 -9.35 3.07
N ALA A 465 -5.10 -9.21 1.98
CA ALA A 465 -5.56 -8.49 0.79
C ALA A 465 -6.80 -9.13 0.16
N GLU A 466 -6.83 -10.46 0.03
CA GLU A 466 -8.02 -11.19 -0.43
C GLU A 466 -9.24 -10.87 0.45
N ALA A 467 -9.08 -10.98 1.77
CA ALA A 467 -10.11 -10.67 2.75
C ALA A 467 -10.65 -9.24 2.65
N GLN A 468 -9.76 -8.26 2.61
CA GLN A 468 -10.14 -6.85 2.48
C GLN A 468 -10.93 -6.62 1.20
N THR A 469 -10.46 -7.17 0.07
CA THR A 469 -11.16 -6.97 -1.21
C THR A 469 -12.54 -7.62 -1.20
N MET A 470 -12.70 -8.81 -0.61
CA MET A 470 -14.01 -9.46 -0.49
C MET A 470 -14.96 -8.64 0.38
N GLN A 471 -14.52 -8.20 1.56
CA GLN A 471 -15.32 -7.36 2.46
C GLN A 471 -15.72 -6.03 1.82
N GLN A 472 -14.79 -5.37 1.11
CA GLN A 472 -15.06 -4.14 0.37
C GLN A 472 -16.10 -4.39 -0.73
N SER A 473 -15.94 -5.44 -1.53
CA SER A 473 -16.90 -5.81 -2.58
C SER A 473 -18.29 -6.12 -2.01
N GLN A 474 -18.39 -6.71 -0.80
CA GLN A 474 -19.67 -6.89 -0.09
C GLN A 474 -20.30 -5.55 0.29
N ASN A 475 -19.51 -4.66 0.90
CA ASN A 475 -19.98 -3.36 1.37
C ASN A 475 -20.52 -2.48 0.23
N ILE A 476 -20.01 -2.66 -0.99
CA ILE A 476 -20.48 -1.93 -2.19
C ILE A 476 -21.52 -2.71 -3.02
N GLY A 477 -22.00 -3.85 -2.53
CA GLY A 477 -23.04 -4.66 -3.17
C GLY A 477 -22.61 -5.40 -4.44
N VAL A 478 -21.30 -5.52 -4.67
CA VAL A 478 -20.71 -6.25 -5.81
C VAL A 478 -20.68 -7.76 -5.55
N TYR A 479 -20.53 -8.16 -4.28
CA TYR A 479 -20.44 -9.54 -3.83
C TYR A 479 -21.46 -9.81 -2.71
N THR A 480 -22.05 -11.01 -2.69
CA THR A 480 -23.13 -11.35 -1.72
C THR A 480 -22.93 -12.69 -1.03
N ASP A 481 -21.95 -13.49 -1.48
CA ASP A 481 -21.59 -14.69 -0.75
C ASP A 481 -20.91 -14.28 0.57
N LYS A 482 -21.35 -14.88 1.67
CA LYS A 482 -20.94 -14.50 3.02
C LYS A 482 -19.78 -15.35 3.53
N ASP A 483 -19.48 -16.44 2.84
CA ASP A 483 -18.51 -17.41 3.32
C ASP A 483 -17.12 -17.05 2.78
N PHE A 484 -16.37 -16.28 3.58
CA PHE A 484 -14.95 -15.96 3.31
C PHE A 484 -14.03 -17.17 3.45
N PHE A 485 -14.42 -18.11 4.31
CA PHE A 485 -13.64 -19.30 4.62
C PHE A 485 -14.22 -20.55 3.94
N PRO A 486 -13.39 -21.51 3.50
CA PRO A 486 -11.93 -21.57 3.71
C PRO A 486 -11.13 -20.66 2.77
N LEU A 487 -9.91 -20.29 3.19
CA LEU A 487 -8.99 -19.48 2.39
C LEU A 487 -8.59 -20.22 1.11
N THR A 488 -8.44 -19.48 0.02
CA THR A 488 -7.84 -20.05 -1.19
C THR A 488 -6.39 -20.44 -0.89
N THR A 489 -6.01 -21.69 -1.19
CA THR A 489 -4.62 -22.14 -0.98
C THR A 489 -3.70 -21.48 -2.01
N ASN A 490 -2.91 -20.49 -1.59
CA ASN A 490 -1.87 -19.90 -2.43
C ASN A 490 -0.57 -20.72 -2.35
N THR A 491 -0.43 -21.66 -3.27
CA THR A 491 0.79 -22.48 -3.42
C THR A 491 1.89 -21.79 -4.23
N GLY A 492 1.65 -20.58 -4.77
CA GLY A 492 2.54 -19.92 -5.72
C GLY A 492 3.76 -19.24 -5.11
N ILE A 493 3.81 -19.06 -3.78
CA ILE A 493 4.95 -18.45 -3.07
C ILE A 493 5.84 -19.56 -2.49
N HIS A 494 7.08 -19.64 -2.98
CA HIS A 494 8.02 -20.70 -2.68
C HIS A 494 9.24 -20.22 -1.90
N GLU A 495 9.64 -21.01 -0.91
CA GLU A 495 10.91 -20.83 -0.20
C GLU A 495 12.06 -21.39 -1.04
N GLY A 496 13.09 -20.57 -1.30
CA GLY A 496 14.33 -21.05 -1.89
C GLY A 496 15.19 -19.98 -2.56
N ASN A 497 16.38 -20.39 -3.01
CA ASN A 497 17.28 -19.51 -3.74
C ASN A 497 16.83 -19.39 -5.21
N ALA A 498 16.25 -18.23 -5.54
CA ALA A 498 15.74 -17.93 -6.87
C ALA A 498 16.78 -18.01 -7.98
N LEU A 499 18.09 -17.98 -7.74
CA LEU A 499 19.09 -18.17 -8.79
C LEU A 499 19.39 -19.64 -9.09
N ARG A 500 19.10 -20.54 -8.14
CA ARG A 500 19.36 -21.99 -8.25
C ARG A 500 18.14 -22.81 -8.65
N MET A 501 16.94 -22.35 -8.32
CA MET A 501 15.69 -23.04 -8.67
C MET A 501 15.41 -23.00 -10.18
N ASP A 502 14.62 -23.92 -10.71
CA ASP A 502 14.08 -23.80 -12.07
C ASP A 502 12.74 -23.05 -12.02
N TRP A 503 12.70 -21.82 -12.55
CA TRP A 503 11.49 -20.99 -12.56
C TRP A 503 10.33 -21.65 -13.34
N ALA A 504 10.64 -22.51 -14.33
CA ALA A 504 9.61 -23.20 -15.11
C ALA A 504 8.88 -24.31 -14.32
N GLN A 505 9.37 -24.69 -13.13
CA GLN A 505 8.65 -25.56 -12.20
C GLN A 505 7.62 -24.81 -11.36
N ILE A 506 7.76 -23.49 -11.23
CA ILE A 506 6.87 -22.63 -10.44
C ILE A 506 5.76 -22.09 -11.33
N VAL A 507 6.14 -21.41 -12.42
CA VAL A 507 5.21 -20.89 -13.42
C VAL A 507 5.73 -21.22 -14.80
N LYS A 508 4.87 -21.80 -15.64
CA LYS A 508 5.26 -22.16 -17.00
C LYS A 508 5.53 -20.88 -17.80
N PRO A 509 6.64 -20.78 -18.56
CA PRO A 509 6.99 -19.54 -19.28
C PRO A 509 5.89 -19.01 -20.19
N TYR A 510 5.13 -19.90 -20.83
CA TYR A 510 4.03 -19.54 -21.74
C TYR A 510 2.71 -19.18 -21.02
N GLU A 511 2.62 -19.41 -19.70
CA GLU A 511 1.48 -19.01 -18.88
C GLU A 511 1.77 -17.73 -18.09
N CYS A 512 3.04 -17.38 -17.87
CA CYS A 512 3.43 -16.14 -17.23
C CYS A 512 3.14 -14.95 -18.16
N ASN A 513 2.68 -13.83 -17.60
CA ASN A 513 2.50 -12.58 -18.35
C ASN A 513 3.51 -11.52 -17.95
N TYR A 514 3.76 -11.39 -16.65
CA TYR A 514 4.61 -10.33 -16.11
C TYR A 514 5.58 -10.88 -15.05
N ILE A 515 6.83 -10.44 -15.14
CA ILE A 515 7.84 -10.61 -14.10
C ILE A 515 8.18 -9.24 -13.54
N MET A 516 8.05 -9.09 -12.23
CA MET A 516 8.31 -7.83 -11.53
C MET A 516 9.00 -8.09 -10.20
N GLY A 517 9.59 -7.06 -9.59
CA GLY A 517 10.16 -7.20 -8.25
C GLY A 517 11.32 -6.26 -7.97
N ASN A 518 11.89 -6.41 -6.78
CA ASN A 518 13.06 -5.66 -6.32
C ASN A 518 14.13 -6.63 -5.80
N PRO A 519 14.93 -7.25 -6.68
CA PRO A 519 15.94 -8.22 -6.26
C PRO A 519 17.10 -7.56 -5.50
N PRO A 520 17.87 -8.31 -4.70
CA PRO A 520 18.85 -7.74 -3.75
C PRO A 520 20.05 -7.04 -4.42
N PHE A 521 20.42 -5.86 -3.90
CA PHE A 521 21.56 -5.05 -4.38
C PHE A 521 22.81 -5.32 -3.54
N ILE A 522 23.77 -6.06 -4.12
CA ILE A 522 25.00 -6.42 -3.40
C ILE A 522 26.18 -6.27 -4.36
N GLY A 523 26.90 -5.16 -4.19
CA GLY A 523 28.09 -4.86 -4.97
C GLY A 523 29.15 -5.96 -4.84
N TYR A 524 29.93 -6.18 -5.90
CA TYR A 524 30.82 -7.33 -6.05
C TYR A 524 31.79 -7.58 -4.86
N SER A 525 32.23 -6.51 -4.19
CA SER A 525 33.15 -6.59 -3.04
C SER A 525 32.45 -7.04 -1.75
N LEU A 526 31.14 -6.84 -1.64
CA LEU A 526 30.32 -7.14 -0.46
C LEU A 526 29.61 -8.49 -0.55
N GLN A 527 29.60 -9.13 -1.72
CA GLN A 527 28.98 -10.45 -1.92
C GLN A 527 29.65 -11.51 -1.04
N SER A 528 28.81 -12.35 -0.42
CA SER A 528 29.24 -13.54 0.30
C SER A 528 29.89 -14.57 -0.65
N LYS A 529 30.55 -15.57 -0.08
CA LYS A 529 31.16 -16.66 -0.88
C LYS A 529 30.11 -17.41 -1.70
N ASP A 530 28.93 -17.65 -1.12
CA ASP A 530 27.83 -18.35 -1.80
C ASP A 530 27.22 -17.50 -2.91
N GLN A 531 27.01 -16.21 -2.68
CA GLN A 531 26.52 -15.29 -3.72
C GLN A 531 27.50 -15.18 -4.89
N LYS A 532 28.81 -15.12 -4.61
CA LYS A 532 29.85 -15.15 -5.66
C LYS A 532 29.82 -16.46 -6.46
N ASN A 533 29.52 -17.58 -5.80
CA ASN A 533 29.36 -18.86 -6.47
C ASN A 533 28.11 -18.87 -7.37
N ASP A 534 27.00 -18.29 -6.91
CA ASP A 534 25.77 -18.15 -7.70
C ASP A 534 26.03 -17.32 -8.97
N VAL A 535 26.71 -16.17 -8.85
CA VAL A 535 27.13 -15.34 -10.00
C VAL A 535 27.99 -16.15 -10.97
N LYS A 536 28.99 -16.87 -10.43
CA LYS A 536 29.93 -17.65 -11.25
C LYS A 536 29.23 -18.76 -12.03
N GLN A 537 28.33 -19.48 -11.38
CA GLN A 537 27.55 -20.56 -11.99
C GLN A 537 26.58 -20.02 -13.04
N LEU A 538 25.86 -18.93 -12.74
CA LEU A 538 24.86 -18.40 -13.66
C LEU A 538 25.48 -17.79 -14.93
N PHE A 539 26.63 -17.12 -14.81
CA PHE A 539 27.30 -16.45 -15.93
C PHE A 539 28.35 -17.31 -16.64
N ASP A 540 28.44 -18.62 -16.38
CA ASP A 540 29.34 -19.56 -17.08
C ASP A 540 30.81 -19.09 -17.21
N ASN A 541 31.35 -18.42 -16.18
CA ASN A 541 32.69 -17.81 -16.18
C ASN A 541 32.95 -16.75 -17.28
N ILE A 542 31.93 -16.04 -17.76
CA ILE A 542 32.12 -14.89 -18.67
C ILE A 542 33.12 -13.88 -18.06
N ARG A 543 34.05 -13.40 -18.90
CA ARG A 543 35.06 -12.42 -18.48
C ARG A 543 34.40 -11.21 -17.80
N ASN A 544 34.89 -10.86 -16.62
CA ASN A 544 34.41 -9.75 -15.77
C ASN A 544 33.02 -9.95 -15.10
N SER A 545 32.36 -11.11 -15.23
CA SER A 545 31.06 -11.34 -14.56
C SER A 545 31.15 -11.24 -13.03
N GLY A 546 32.29 -11.62 -12.43
CA GLY A 546 32.54 -11.48 -11.00
C GLY A 546 32.68 -10.04 -10.47
N LYS A 547 32.53 -9.03 -11.33
CA LYS A 547 32.46 -7.60 -10.94
C LYS A 547 31.04 -7.03 -11.03
N LEU A 548 30.06 -7.82 -11.46
CA LEU A 548 28.67 -7.40 -11.52
C LEU A 548 28.07 -7.31 -10.12
N ASP A 549 27.16 -6.37 -9.94
CA ASP A 549 26.25 -6.37 -8.79
C ASP A 549 25.38 -7.62 -8.82
N TYR A 550 25.02 -8.15 -7.64
CA TYR A 550 24.29 -9.39 -7.51
C TYR A 550 22.92 -9.36 -8.22
N VAL A 551 22.27 -8.18 -8.24
CA VAL A 551 20.98 -7.97 -8.95
C VAL A 551 21.04 -8.31 -10.45
N ALA A 552 22.22 -8.20 -11.07
CA ALA A 552 22.40 -8.54 -12.49
C ALA A 552 22.04 -10.02 -12.81
N CYS A 553 22.10 -10.90 -11.81
CA CYS A 553 21.72 -12.30 -11.97
C CYS A 553 20.24 -12.47 -12.34
N TRP A 554 19.35 -11.67 -11.74
CA TRP A 554 17.91 -11.75 -12.02
C TRP A 554 17.57 -11.30 -13.44
N PHE A 555 18.27 -10.30 -13.97
CA PHE A 555 18.12 -9.88 -15.36
C PHE A 555 18.49 -11.01 -16.33
N LEU A 556 19.65 -11.66 -16.13
CA LEU A 556 20.05 -12.78 -16.99
C LEU A 556 19.10 -13.96 -16.85
N LYS A 557 18.66 -14.26 -15.63
CA LYS A 557 17.74 -15.37 -15.38
C LYS A 557 16.36 -15.15 -16.00
N ALA A 558 15.79 -13.95 -15.85
CA ALA A 558 14.55 -13.58 -16.51
C ALA A 558 14.69 -13.63 -18.02
N ALA A 559 15.77 -13.08 -18.57
CA ALA A 559 16.00 -13.12 -20.00
C ALA A 559 16.07 -14.57 -20.54
N ARG A 560 16.72 -15.50 -19.81
CA ARG A 560 16.71 -16.94 -20.17
C ARG A 560 15.32 -17.58 -20.04
N PHE A 561 14.53 -17.17 -19.04
CA PHE A 561 13.20 -17.72 -18.80
C PHE A 561 12.17 -17.30 -19.86
N ILE A 562 12.21 -16.06 -20.33
CA ILE A 562 11.20 -15.49 -21.25
C ILE A 562 11.45 -15.82 -22.74
N GLN A 563 12.39 -16.71 -23.04
CA GLN A 563 12.73 -17.02 -24.44
C GLN A 563 11.51 -17.54 -25.20
N LYS A 564 11.18 -16.90 -26.33
CA LYS A 564 10.05 -17.24 -27.20
C LYS A 564 8.68 -17.12 -26.51
N THR A 565 8.54 -16.20 -25.55
CA THR A 565 7.27 -15.88 -24.90
C THR A 565 6.92 -14.40 -25.12
N SER A 566 5.74 -13.98 -24.68
CA SER A 566 5.30 -12.57 -24.67
C SER A 566 5.38 -11.96 -23.26
N VAL A 567 6.24 -12.51 -22.39
CA VAL A 567 6.37 -12.08 -21.01
C VAL A 567 7.09 -10.73 -20.96
N HIS A 568 6.54 -9.78 -20.20
CA HIS A 568 7.19 -8.49 -19.96
C HIS A 568 7.87 -8.50 -18.59
N VAL A 569 9.04 -7.87 -18.48
CA VAL A 569 9.87 -7.89 -17.27
C VAL A 569 10.24 -6.48 -16.84
N ALA A 570 10.08 -6.15 -15.56
CA ALA A 570 10.65 -4.93 -14.98
C ALA A 570 11.17 -5.17 -13.56
N PHE A 571 12.41 -4.75 -13.28
CA PHE A 571 13.01 -4.86 -11.96
C PHE A 571 13.50 -3.51 -11.46
N VAL A 572 13.35 -3.28 -10.16
CA VAL A 572 14.12 -2.25 -9.46
C VAL A 572 15.58 -2.72 -9.37
N SER A 573 16.54 -1.81 -9.56
CA SER A 573 17.97 -2.13 -9.48
C SER A 573 18.81 -0.93 -9.07
N THR A 574 20.02 -1.19 -8.57
CA THR A 574 21.05 -0.15 -8.46
C THR A 574 21.41 0.40 -9.83
N ASN A 575 21.55 1.72 -9.94
CA ASN A 575 21.97 2.39 -11.18
C ASN A 575 23.36 1.94 -11.68
N SER A 576 24.16 1.26 -10.85
CA SER A 576 25.47 0.74 -11.24
C SER A 576 25.42 -0.32 -12.35
N ILE A 577 24.28 -1.01 -12.57
CA ILE A 577 24.16 -1.97 -13.68
C ILE A 577 24.02 -1.29 -15.05
N SER A 578 23.64 -0.01 -15.07
CA SER A 578 23.54 0.83 -16.28
C SER A 578 24.70 1.84 -16.39
N GLN A 579 25.74 1.70 -15.56
CA GLN A 579 26.89 2.60 -15.54
C GLN A 579 28.23 1.84 -15.51
N GLY A 580 29.30 2.49 -16.00
CA GLY A 580 30.68 2.02 -15.84
C GLY A 580 30.96 0.61 -16.39
N ILE A 581 31.68 -0.19 -15.60
CA ILE A 581 32.22 -1.49 -16.04
C ILE A 581 31.17 -2.60 -16.17
N SER A 582 30.00 -2.44 -15.53
CA SER A 582 28.91 -3.42 -15.56
C SER A 582 28.25 -3.46 -16.94
N VAL A 583 28.16 -2.30 -17.62
CA VAL A 583 27.40 -2.13 -18.86
C VAL A 583 27.85 -3.08 -19.98
N PRO A 584 29.13 -3.09 -20.40
CA PRO A 584 29.56 -3.94 -21.52
C PRO A 584 29.52 -5.44 -21.20
N THR A 585 29.47 -5.81 -19.91
CA THR A 585 29.44 -7.21 -19.49
C THR A 585 28.00 -7.74 -19.46
N LEU A 586 27.08 -7.00 -18.83
CA LEU A 586 25.69 -7.43 -18.68
C LEU A 586 24.88 -7.21 -19.96
N TRP A 587 24.80 -5.99 -20.48
CA TRP A 587 23.87 -5.65 -21.56
C TRP A 587 24.26 -6.32 -22.88
N LYS A 588 25.56 -6.47 -23.16
CA LYS A 588 26.02 -7.24 -24.31
C LYS A 588 25.47 -8.67 -24.26
N LEU A 589 25.52 -9.31 -23.09
CA LEU A 589 25.02 -10.67 -22.91
C LEU A 589 23.51 -10.76 -23.11
N LEU A 590 22.75 -9.82 -22.54
CA LEU A 590 21.29 -9.78 -22.66
C LEU A 590 20.85 -9.57 -24.12
N ILE A 591 21.49 -8.63 -24.82
CA ILE A 591 21.16 -8.31 -26.22
C ILE A 591 21.54 -9.47 -27.16
N GLU A 592 22.75 -10.04 -27.01
CA GLU A 592 23.26 -11.05 -27.94
C GLU A 592 22.71 -12.45 -27.69
N LYS A 593 22.49 -12.83 -26.42
CA LYS A 593 22.19 -14.23 -26.05
C LYS A 593 20.78 -14.46 -25.56
N ALA A 594 20.03 -13.40 -25.23
CA ALA A 594 18.67 -13.54 -24.73
C ALA A 594 17.62 -12.93 -25.67
N ASP A 595 17.96 -12.65 -26.92
CA ASP A 595 17.04 -12.23 -28.00
C ASP A 595 15.94 -11.24 -27.56
N CYS A 596 16.28 -10.30 -26.66
CA CYS A 596 15.33 -9.31 -26.11
C CYS A 596 14.96 -8.21 -27.12
N ASN A 597 15.26 -8.40 -28.41
CA ASN A 597 15.11 -7.43 -29.50
C ASN A 597 13.80 -7.60 -30.29
N LYS A 598 12.84 -8.38 -29.81
CA LYS A 598 11.55 -8.59 -30.48
C LYS A 598 10.36 -8.36 -29.58
#